data_AF-A0A0X3PR85-F1
#
_entry.id   AF-A0A0X3PR85-F1
#
_cell.length_a   1.000
_cell.length_b   1.000
_cell.length_c   1.000
_cell.angle_alpha   90.00
_cell.angle_beta   90.00
_cell.angle_gamma   90.00
#
_symmetry.space_group_name_H-M   'P 1'
#
loop_
_entity.id
_entity.type
_entity.pdbx_description
1 polymer ?
#
loop_
_entity_poly.entity_id
_entity_poly.type
_entity_poly.pdbx_seq_one_letter_code
_entity_poly.pdbx_strand_id
1 'polypeptide(L)'
;MTRDRRIVIPLRLPLPRSLRIHVIAWDHDAISANDLIGEFSLEGKLQYFLQEERNLRPRKRCSSSISMELELKCRENWFGKLCETYCNPFNNSFTCDENGNVICFPGYFGPSCTRKDYCYLEPCVENAQCENTDVGYKCICDGRDDAKCYAKYRPCANETCSANGVCKPSPESADGFECECKRHWRGKRCEIRLDACELEEKRLQELEAGATAVCLNNGTCVSDPNGHDFHCQ
;
A
#
# COMPACT_ATOMS: atom_id res chain seq x y z
N MET A 1 14.67 -29.64 36.76
CA MET A 1 13.32 -29.80 36.19
C MET A 1 12.46 -28.64 36.66
N THR A 2 12.26 -27.64 35.81
CA THR A 2 11.32 -26.54 36.04
C THR A 2 9.91 -27.14 36.03
N ARG A 3 9.35 -27.44 37.21
CA ARG A 3 7.96 -27.86 37.35
C ARG A 3 7.09 -26.66 36.97
N ASP A 4 6.56 -26.66 35.75
CA ASP A 4 5.56 -25.66 35.36
C ASP A 4 4.34 -25.83 36.27
N ARG A 5 3.96 -24.76 36.97
CA ARG A 5 2.86 -24.76 37.94
C ARG A 5 1.56 -24.22 37.34
N ARG A 6 1.54 -23.98 36.02
CA ARG A 6 0.42 -23.39 35.30
C ARG A 6 -0.49 -24.46 34.71
N ILE A 7 -1.80 -24.25 34.87
CA ILE A 7 -2.85 -25.07 34.26
C ILE A 7 -3.54 -24.21 33.21
N VAL A 8 -3.43 -24.58 31.94
CA VAL A 8 -4.07 -23.87 30.83
C VAL A 8 -5.42 -24.51 30.52
N ILE A 9 -6.49 -23.74 30.62
CA ILE A 9 -7.85 -24.20 30.33
C ILE A 9 -8.35 -23.44 29.09
N PRO A 10 -8.52 -24.11 27.93
CA PRO A 10 -9.04 -23.46 26.75
C PRO A 10 -10.53 -23.12 26.94
N LEU A 11 -10.86 -21.84 26.88
CA LEU A 11 -12.24 -21.35 26.95
C LEU A 11 -12.81 -21.13 25.54
N ARG A 12 -14.13 -21.23 25.42
CA ARG A 12 -14.88 -20.87 24.21
C ARG A 12 -15.65 -19.58 24.47
N LEU A 13 -15.76 -18.75 23.45
CA LEU A 13 -16.56 -17.52 23.52
C LEU A 13 -18.05 -17.81 23.32
N PRO A 14 -18.95 -17.02 23.95
CA PRO A 14 -18.64 -15.96 24.92
C PRO A 14 -18.18 -16.54 26.28
N LEU A 15 -17.29 -15.81 26.98
CA LEU A 15 -16.83 -16.26 28.29
C LEU A 15 -17.97 -16.28 29.32
N PRO A 16 -17.95 -17.23 30.27
CA PRO A 16 -18.98 -17.30 31.32
C PRO A 16 -18.90 -16.08 32.24
N ARG A 17 -20.07 -15.62 32.73
CA ARG A 17 -20.14 -14.46 33.65
C ARG A 17 -19.62 -14.77 35.05
N SER A 18 -19.63 -16.04 35.45
CA SER A 18 -19.14 -16.52 36.74
C SER A 18 -18.30 -17.78 36.57
N LEU A 19 -17.37 -17.98 37.50
CA LEU A 19 -16.58 -19.20 37.62
C LEU A 19 -16.80 -19.81 38.99
N ARG A 20 -16.81 -21.15 39.03
CA ARG A 20 -16.63 -21.94 40.23
C ARG A 20 -15.35 -22.74 40.05
N ILE A 21 -14.39 -22.52 40.92
CA ILE A 21 -13.10 -23.22 40.89
C ILE A 21 -13.04 -24.14 42.10
N HIS A 22 -12.75 -25.40 41.84
CA HIS A 22 -12.61 -26.46 42.84
C HIS A 22 -11.21 -27.05 42.67
N VAL A 23 -10.41 -26.97 43.72
CA VAL A 23 -9.01 -27.45 43.74
C VAL A 23 -8.86 -28.50 44.83
N ILE A 24 -8.29 -29.64 44.44
CA ILE A 24 -8.02 -30.76 45.35
C ILE A 24 -6.52 -31.00 45.33
N ALA A 25 -5.88 -30.87 46.49
CA ALA A 25 -4.46 -31.15 46.68
C ALA A 25 -4.29 -32.55 47.27
N TRP A 26 -3.52 -33.40 46.59
CA TRP A 26 -3.19 -34.76 47.00
C TRP A 26 -1.69 -34.86 47.28
N ASP A 27 -1.32 -35.63 48.30
CA ASP A 27 0.05 -36.07 48.47
C ASP A 27 0.29 -37.30 47.60
N HIS A 28 1.45 -37.34 46.94
CA HIS A 28 1.85 -38.44 46.07
C HIS A 28 3.28 -38.82 46.40
N ASP A 29 3.42 -39.92 47.11
CA ASP A 29 4.70 -40.50 47.48
C ASP A 29 4.80 -41.96 47.00
N ALA A 30 5.98 -42.56 47.18
CA ALA A 30 6.24 -43.94 46.76
C ALA A 30 5.98 -44.97 47.87
N ILE A 31 5.54 -44.53 49.05
CA ILE A 31 5.60 -45.28 50.30
C ILE A 31 4.18 -45.58 50.83
N SER A 32 3.26 -44.66 50.60
CA SER A 32 1.88 -44.70 51.05
C SER A 32 0.93 -44.49 49.86
N ALA A 33 -0.34 -44.84 50.07
CA ALA A 33 -1.36 -44.56 49.09
C ALA A 33 -1.66 -43.05 49.09
N ASN A 34 -1.90 -42.47 47.90
CA ASN A 34 -2.23 -41.05 47.76
C ASN A 34 -3.31 -40.62 48.76
N ASP A 35 -3.00 -39.63 49.60
CA ASP A 35 -3.92 -39.09 50.60
C ASP A 35 -4.16 -37.58 50.39
N LEU A 36 -5.25 -37.09 50.99
CA LEU A 36 -5.78 -35.76 50.72
C LEU A 36 -5.11 -34.72 51.62
N ILE A 37 -4.42 -33.75 51.03
CA ILE A 37 -3.85 -32.58 51.72
C ILE A 37 -4.95 -31.55 52.01
N GLY A 38 -5.86 -31.32 51.06
CA GLY A 38 -6.95 -30.35 51.25
C GLY A 38 -7.85 -30.15 50.04
N GLU A 39 -9.07 -29.68 50.32
CA GLU A 39 -10.08 -29.31 49.33
C GLU A 39 -10.41 -27.81 49.47
N PHE A 40 -10.31 -27.10 48.35
CA PHE A 40 -10.45 -25.65 48.26
C PHE A 40 -11.48 -25.29 47.19
N SER A 41 -12.39 -24.36 47.49
CA SER A 41 -13.46 -23.98 46.56
C SER A 41 -13.73 -22.49 46.60
N LEU A 42 -13.95 -21.88 45.44
CA LEU A 42 -14.34 -20.48 45.30
C LEU A 42 -15.36 -20.31 44.17
N GLU A 43 -16.24 -19.34 44.32
CA GLU A 43 -17.23 -18.99 43.29
C GLU A 43 -17.40 -17.48 43.24
N GLY A 44 -17.54 -16.93 42.03
CA GLY A 44 -17.62 -15.49 41.84
C GLY A 44 -17.75 -15.09 40.37
N LYS A 45 -17.79 -13.78 40.10
CA LYS A 45 -17.82 -13.25 38.73
C LYS A 45 -16.46 -13.41 38.05
N LEU A 46 -16.45 -13.70 36.76
CA LEU A 46 -15.20 -13.86 35.99
C LEU A 46 -14.28 -12.64 36.11
N GLN A 47 -14.84 -11.43 35.96
CA GLN A 47 -14.08 -10.17 36.06
C GLN A 47 -13.37 -9.98 37.40
N TYR A 48 -13.93 -10.53 38.49
CA TYR A 48 -13.32 -10.47 39.83
C TYR A 48 -12.09 -11.38 39.94
N PHE A 49 -12.03 -12.48 39.19
CA PHE A 49 -10.90 -13.39 39.22
C PHE A 49 -9.68 -12.90 38.44
N LEU A 50 -9.86 -11.96 37.51
CA LEU A 50 -8.80 -11.46 36.63
C LEU A 50 -8.04 -10.25 37.20
N GLN A 51 -8.37 -9.79 38.41
CA GLN A 51 -7.83 -8.54 38.95
C GLN A 51 -6.68 -8.73 39.95
N GLU A 52 -6.65 -9.85 40.70
CA GLU A 52 -5.72 -10.04 41.83
C GLU A 52 -5.54 -11.52 42.20
N GLU A 53 -4.46 -11.82 42.92
CA GLU A 53 -4.18 -13.13 43.53
C GLU A 53 -5.28 -13.55 44.52
N ARG A 54 -5.60 -14.85 44.55
CA ARG A 54 -6.63 -15.43 45.41
C ARG A 54 -6.04 -16.47 46.35
N ASN A 55 -6.10 -16.13 47.64
CA ASN A 55 -5.70 -17.00 48.74
C ASN A 55 -6.90 -17.82 49.21
N LEU A 56 -6.78 -19.15 49.13
CA LEU A 56 -7.82 -20.09 49.47
C LEU A 56 -7.45 -20.85 50.74
N ARG A 57 -8.42 -20.93 51.66
CA ARG A 57 -8.32 -21.73 52.87
C ARG A 57 -9.17 -23.00 52.72
N PRO A 58 -8.74 -24.12 53.30
CA PRO A 58 -9.37 -25.41 53.09
C PRO A 58 -10.73 -25.47 53.79
N ARG A 59 -11.66 -26.23 53.21
CA ARG A 59 -13.00 -26.46 53.82
C ARG A 59 -12.95 -27.22 55.15
N LYS A 60 -11.89 -28.00 55.41
CA LYS A 60 -11.62 -28.70 56.69
C LYS A 60 -10.50 -27.98 57.46
N ARG A 61 -10.53 -28.03 58.79
CA ARG A 61 -9.53 -27.38 59.68
C ARG A 61 -8.14 -28.04 59.58
N CYS A 62 -7.42 -27.74 58.51
CA CYS A 62 -5.98 -27.99 58.38
C CYS A 62 -5.27 -26.64 58.15
N SER A 63 -4.03 -26.50 58.62
CA SER A 63 -3.21 -25.28 58.47
C SER A 63 -2.55 -25.15 57.09
N SER A 64 -3.20 -25.67 56.04
CA SER A 64 -2.73 -25.56 54.66
C SER A 64 -3.38 -24.35 53.98
N SER A 65 -2.67 -23.69 53.08
CA SER A 65 -3.20 -22.61 52.26
C SER A 65 -2.69 -22.77 50.84
N ILE A 66 -3.54 -22.50 49.86
CA ILE A 66 -3.13 -22.43 48.46
C ILE A 66 -3.44 -21.04 47.92
N SER A 67 -2.52 -20.51 47.14
CA SER A 67 -2.68 -19.24 46.44
C SER A 67 -2.73 -19.53 44.94
N MET A 68 -3.64 -18.89 44.24
CA MET A 68 -3.76 -18.99 42.79
C MET A 68 -3.96 -17.62 42.16
N GLU A 69 -3.42 -17.46 40.97
CA GLU A 69 -3.63 -16.31 40.11
C GLU A 69 -4.29 -16.79 38.82
N LEU A 70 -5.31 -16.08 38.36
CA LEU A 70 -5.98 -16.38 37.10
C LEU A 70 -5.64 -15.30 36.07
N GLU A 71 -4.95 -15.71 35.02
CA GLU A 71 -4.64 -14.87 33.87
C GLU A 71 -5.54 -15.27 32.70
N LEU A 72 -6.30 -14.32 32.16
CA LEU A 72 -7.01 -14.52 30.89
C LEU A 72 -6.11 -14.06 29.75
N LYS A 73 -5.66 -15.03 28.94
CA LYS A 73 -4.90 -14.76 27.73
C LYS A 73 -5.79 -14.92 26.50
N CYS A 74 -5.91 -13.86 25.72
CA CYS A 74 -6.64 -13.91 24.46
C CYS A 74 -5.89 -14.70 23.39
N ARG A 75 -6.65 -15.30 22.47
CA ARG A 75 -6.06 -15.86 21.24
C ARG A 75 -5.56 -14.73 20.35
N GLU A 76 -4.73 -15.08 19.38
CA GLU A 76 -4.29 -14.16 18.34
C GLU A 76 -5.48 -13.43 17.71
N ASN A 77 -5.34 -12.12 17.49
CA ASN A 77 -6.35 -11.23 16.92
C ASN A 77 -7.60 -11.01 17.78
N TRP A 78 -7.62 -11.49 19.03
CA TRP A 78 -8.68 -11.18 20.00
C TRP A 78 -8.17 -10.23 21.07
N PHE A 79 -8.97 -9.22 21.37
CA PHE A 79 -8.66 -8.10 22.24
C PHE A 79 -9.82 -7.85 23.22
N GLY A 80 -9.61 -6.91 24.13
CA GLY A 80 -10.56 -6.58 25.19
C GLY A 80 -10.33 -7.41 26.45
N LYS A 81 -10.99 -6.99 27.53
CA LYS A 81 -10.79 -7.58 28.87
C LYS A 81 -11.31 -9.01 28.98
N LEU A 82 -12.20 -9.41 28.08
CA LEU A 82 -12.84 -10.73 28.03
C LEU A 82 -12.65 -11.40 26.67
N CYS A 83 -11.68 -10.94 25.87
CA CYS A 83 -11.39 -11.43 24.53
C CYS A 83 -12.64 -11.40 23.62
N GLU A 84 -13.42 -10.33 23.70
CA GLU A 84 -14.69 -10.16 22.99
C GLU A 84 -14.55 -9.43 21.64
N THR A 85 -13.45 -8.71 21.44
CA THR A 85 -13.21 -7.90 20.24
C THR A 85 -12.27 -8.64 19.30
N TYR A 86 -12.71 -8.90 18.07
CA TYR A 86 -11.86 -9.50 17.03
C TYR A 86 -11.35 -8.44 16.06
N CYS A 87 -10.04 -8.39 15.84
CA CYS A 87 -9.42 -7.49 14.87
C CYS A 87 -8.21 -8.17 14.22
N ASN A 88 -8.26 -8.36 12.89
CA ASN A 88 -7.20 -9.02 12.13
C ASN A 88 -6.91 -8.22 10.83
N PRO A 89 -5.78 -7.50 10.76
CA PRO A 89 -5.42 -6.71 9.58
C PRO A 89 -4.90 -7.60 8.45
N PHE A 90 -5.66 -7.73 7.35
CA PHE A 90 -5.33 -8.66 6.26
C PHE A 90 -5.06 -8.00 4.88
N ASN A 91 -5.46 -6.75 4.66
CA ASN A 91 -5.49 -6.12 3.34
C ASN A 91 -4.68 -4.82 3.24
N ASN A 92 -3.77 -4.55 4.18
CA ASN A 92 -3.00 -3.30 4.26
C ASN A 92 -3.86 -2.03 4.16
N SER A 93 -5.10 -2.05 4.67
CA SER A 93 -5.96 -0.86 4.75
C SER A 93 -6.17 -0.35 6.17
N PHE A 94 -5.82 -1.16 7.18
CA PHE A 94 -5.98 -0.81 8.58
C PHE A 94 -5.01 -1.58 9.47
N THR A 95 -4.91 -1.11 10.72
CA THR A 95 -4.29 -1.80 11.85
C THR A 95 -5.26 -1.86 13.03
N CYS A 96 -4.92 -2.62 14.06
CA CYS A 96 -5.67 -2.73 15.30
C CYS A 96 -4.92 -1.99 16.41
N ASP A 97 -5.64 -1.22 17.24
CA ASP A 97 -5.07 -0.66 18.46
C ASP A 97 -4.97 -1.72 19.59
N GLU A 98 -4.47 -1.32 20.76
CA GLU A 98 -4.31 -2.20 21.92
C GLU A 98 -5.65 -2.81 22.43
N ASN A 99 -6.79 -2.18 22.10
CA ASN A 99 -8.12 -2.63 22.47
C ASN A 99 -8.83 -3.40 21.34
N GLY A 100 -8.18 -3.55 20.18
CA GLY A 100 -8.74 -4.17 18.99
C GLY A 100 -9.64 -3.25 18.17
N ASN A 101 -9.61 -1.93 18.38
CA ASN A 101 -10.31 -0.99 17.52
C ASN A 101 -9.60 -0.89 16.17
N VAL A 102 -10.40 -0.83 15.11
CA VAL A 102 -9.90 -0.68 13.74
C VAL A 102 -9.42 0.76 13.52
N ILE A 103 -8.16 0.92 13.12
CA ILE A 103 -7.55 2.20 12.72
C ILE A 103 -7.21 2.12 11.23
N CYS A 104 -7.89 2.92 10.42
CA CYS A 104 -7.61 2.98 8.98
C CYS A 104 -6.23 3.60 8.70
N PHE A 105 -5.53 3.06 7.70
CA PHE A 105 -4.35 3.71 7.16
C PHE A 105 -4.73 4.97 6.36
N PRO A 106 -3.79 5.90 6.17
CA PRO A 106 -4.05 7.10 5.39
C PRO A 106 -4.57 6.76 3.98
N GLY A 107 -5.61 7.49 3.55
CA GLY A 107 -6.30 7.22 2.30
C GLY A 107 -7.38 6.14 2.37
N TYR A 108 -7.62 5.53 3.53
CA TYR A 108 -8.70 4.57 3.75
C TYR A 108 -9.66 5.06 4.84
N PHE A 109 -10.95 4.72 4.70
CA PHE A 109 -11.97 5.16 5.65
C PHE A 109 -13.20 4.23 5.72
N GLY A 110 -14.08 4.52 6.67
CA GLY A 110 -15.28 3.74 6.98
C GLY A 110 -15.03 2.65 8.03
N PRO A 111 -16.08 1.95 8.49
CA PRO A 111 -15.99 1.03 9.64
C PRO A 111 -15.01 -0.14 9.47
N SER A 112 -14.82 -0.59 8.22
CA SER A 112 -13.92 -1.69 7.85
C SER A 112 -12.70 -1.22 7.05
N CYS A 113 -12.48 0.09 6.92
CA CYS A 113 -11.41 0.70 6.12
C CYS A 113 -11.35 0.21 4.66
N THR A 114 -12.48 -0.24 4.11
CA THR A 114 -12.55 -0.74 2.73
C THR A 114 -12.79 0.37 1.71
N ARG A 115 -13.22 1.56 2.15
CA ARG A 115 -13.41 2.71 1.26
C ARG A 115 -12.10 3.44 1.10
N LYS A 116 -11.86 3.94 -0.10
CA LYS A 116 -10.62 4.61 -0.50
C LYS A 116 -10.88 6.07 -0.78
N ASP A 117 -9.99 6.92 -0.29
CA ASP A 117 -9.81 8.27 -0.79
C ASP A 117 -8.79 8.19 -1.93
N TYR A 118 -9.29 8.09 -3.15
CA TYR A 118 -8.47 8.00 -4.34
C TYR A 118 -7.67 9.28 -4.57
N CYS A 119 -8.18 10.45 -4.18
CA CYS A 119 -7.43 11.70 -4.26
C CYS A 119 -6.20 11.73 -3.35
N TYR A 120 -6.30 11.07 -2.17
CA TYR A 120 -5.16 10.89 -1.30
C TYR A 120 -4.17 9.83 -1.83
N LEU A 121 -4.69 8.69 -2.30
CA LEU A 121 -3.87 7.54 -2.72
C LEU A 121 -3.24 7.72 -4.11
N GLU A 122 -3.92 8.43 -4.99
CA GLU A 122 -3.55 8.64 -6.39
C GLU A 122 -3.69 10.13 -6.75
N PRO A 123 -2.87 11.01 -6.15
CA PRO A 123 -2.99 12.44 -6.36
C PRO A 123 -2.82 12.82 -7.84
N CYS A 124 -3.58 13.82 -8.26
CA CYS A 124 -3.45 14.43 -9.58
C CYS A 124 -2.09 15.15 -9.75
N VAL A 125 -1.78 15.60 -10.96
CA VAL A 125 -0.62 16.49 -11.17
C VAL A 125 -0.76 17.78 -10.34
N GLU A 126 0.36 18.45 -10.08
CA GLU A 126 0.34 19.74 -9.37
C GLU A 126 -0.64 20.72 -10.03
N ASN A 127 -1.34 21.49 -9.21
CA ASN A 127 -2.37 22.48 -9.62
C ASN A 127 -3.65 21.91 -10.23
N ALA A 128 -3.81 20.59 -10.36
CA ALA A 128 -5.09 19.98 -10.72
C ALA A 128 -5.99 19.82 -9.48
N GLN A 129 -7.30 20.05 -9.65
CA GLN A 129 -8.30 19.76 -8.63
C GLN A 129 -8.69 18.28 -8.71
N CYS A 130 -8.58 17.56 -7.60
CA CYS A 130 -9.03 16.17 -7.51
C CYS A 130 -10.44 16.06 -6.93
N GLU A 131 -11.26 15.20 -7.50
CA GLU A 131 -12.58 14.84 -6.96
C GLU A 131 -12.73 13.32 -6.90
N ASN A 132 -13.04 12.80 -5.70
CA ASN A 132 -13.36 11.39 -5.50
C ASN A 132 -14.71 11.04 -6.15
N THR A 133 -14.80 9.84 -6.72
CA THR A 133 -16.03 9.27 -7.30
C THR A 133 -16.31 7.89 -6.71
N ASP A 134 -17.47 7.30 -7.00
CA ASP A 134 -17.84 5.98 -6.47
C ASP A 134 -16.90 4.84 -6.91
N VAL A 135 -16.24 5.01 -8.06
CA VAL A 135 -15.38 3.99 -8.68
C VAL A 135 -13.91 4.41 -8.78
N GLY A 136 -13.54 5.59 -8.28
CA GLY A 136 -12.19 6.13 -8.45
C GLY A 136 -12.09 7.63 -8.13
N TYR A 137 -11.43 8.36 -9.01
CA TYR A 137 -11.25 9.81 -8.93
C TYR A 137 -11.21 10.43 -10.32
N LYS A 138 -11.45 11.74 -10.39
CA LYS A 138 -11.24 12.55 -11.58
C LYS A 138 -10.31 13.73 -11.29
N CYS A 139 -9.48 14.08 -12.26
CA CYS A 139 -8.55 15.20 -12.16
C CYS A 139 -8.96 16.32 -13.10
N ILE A 140 -9.25 17.50 -12.57
CA ILE A 140 -9.63 18.67 -13.35
C ILE A 140 -8.45 19.64 -13.40
N CYS A 141 -7.89 19.86 -14.60
CA CYS A 141 -6.89 20.89 -14.87
C CYS A 141 -7.42 21.89 -15.91
N ASP A 142 -7.27 23.19 -15.65
CA ASP A 142 -7.82 24.28 -16.48
C ASP A 142 -9.31 24.14 -16.81
N GLY A 143 -10.09 23.61 -15.86
CA GLY A 143 -11.53 23.37 -16.00
C GLY A 143 -11.90 22.16 -16.88
N ARG A 144 -10.95 21.30 -17.25
CA ARG A 144 -11.18 20.08 -18.03
C ARG A 144 -10.68 18.84 -17.32
N ASP A 145 -11.36 17.72 -17.56
CA ASP A 145 -10.94 16.37 -17.13
C ASP A 145 -10.22 15.69 -18.31
N ASP A 146 -8.91 15.92 -18.40
CA ASP A 146 -8.05 15.43 -19.48
C ASP A 146 -7.01 14.46 -18.92
N ALA A 147 -6.57 13.50 -19.75
CA ALA A 147 -5.56 12.51 -19.35
C ALA A 147 -4.28 13.16 -18.80
N LYS A 148 -3.90 14.34 -19.31
CA LYS A 148 -2.73 15.12 -18.84
C LYS A 148 -2.81 15.53 -17.37
N CYS A 149 -4.00 15.60 -16.79
CA CYS A 149 -4.20 15.97 -15.40
C CYS A 149 -3.86 14.82 -14.42
N TYR A 150 -3.68 13.59 -14.90
CA TYR A 150 -3.43 12.41 -14.07
C TYR A 150 -1.93 12.17 -13.89
N ALA A 151 -1.46 11.94 -12.66
CA ALA A 151 -0.03 11.71 -12.38
C ALA A 151 0.56 10.45 -13.06
N LYS A 152 -0.30 9.49 -13.43
CA LYS A 152 0.09 8.29 -14.18
C LYS A 152 0.15 8.51 -15.69
N TYR A 153 -0.24 9.69 -16.18
CA TYR A 153 -0.20 10.00 -17.60
C TYR A 153 1.22 9.97 -18.12
N ARG A 154 1.47 9.07 -19.08
CA ARG A 154 2.76 8.91 -19.74
C ARG A 154 2.56 9.10 -21.23
N PRO A 155 2.66 10.34 -21.74
CA PRO A 155 2.36 10.63 -23.14
C PRO A 155 3.32 9.93 -24.13
N CYS A 156 4.47 9.43 -23.64
CA CYS A 156 5.45 8.68 -24.41
C CYS A 156 5.41 7.15 -24.19
N ALA A 157 4.52 6.60 -23.36
CA ALA A 157 4.53 5.17 -23.06
C ALA A 157 4.11 4.27 -24.23
N ASN A 158 3.28 4.77 -25.14
CA ASN A 158 2.75 4.02 -26.29
C ASN A 158 3.37 4.51 -27.60
N GLU A 159 4.71 4.47 -27.72
CA GLU A 159 5.51 4.81 -28.93
C GLU A 159 4.81 5.76 -29.92
N THR A 160 4.77 7.04 -29.56
CA THR A 160 4.02 8.04 -30.31
C THR A 160 4.80 8.64 -31.50
N CYS A 161 6.12 8.51 -31.49
CA CYS A 161 6.97 8.87 -32.62
C CYS A 161 7.18 7.64 -33.50
N SER A 162 7.33 7.83 -34.81
CA SER A 162 7.87 6.79 -35.68
C SER A 162 9.25 6.35 -35.15
N ALA A 163 9.75 5.18 -35.58
CA ALA A 163 11.07 4.65 -35.19
C ALA A 163 12.28 5.56 -35.52
N ASN A 164 12.00 6.74 -36.07
CA ASN A 164 12.93 7.77 -36.47
C ASN A 164 12.98 8.98 -35.53
N GLY A 165 12.41 8.88 -34.31
CA GLY A 165 12.50 9.95 -33.33
C GLY A 165 12.48 9.45 -31.89
N VAL A 166 12.78 10.36 -30.96
CA VAL A 166 12.69 10.14 -29.51
C VAL A 166 11.52 10.97 -28.98
N CYS A 167 10.58 10.31 -28.30
CA CYS A 167 9.47 11.01 -27.66
C CYS A 167 9.92 11.72 -26.38
N LYS A 168 9.52 12.98 -26.22
CA LYS A 168 9.69 13.77 -25.01
C LYS A 168 8.33 14.30 -24.53
N PRO A 169 7.97 14.15 -23.24
CA PRO A 169 6.79 14.81 -22.69
C PRO A 169 6.88 16.33 -22.90
N SER A 170 5.80 16.95 -23.38
CA SER A 170 5.73 18.38 -23.63
C SER A 170 4.35 18.90 -23.21
N PRO A 171 4.24 19.61 -22.07
CA PRO A 171 2.95 20.10 -21.57
C PRO A 171 2.32 21.17 -22.47
N GLU A 172 3.14 21.90 -23.25
CA GLU A 172 2.68 22.92 -24.20
C GLU A 172 2.07 22.30 -25.47
N SER A 173 2.48 21.08 -25.83
CA SER A 173 1.92 20.36 -26.97
C SER A 173 0.49 19.91 -26.71
N ALA A 174 -0.39 20.08 -27.72
CA ALA A 174 -1.76 19.58 -27.69
C ALA A 174 -1.85 18.06 -27.42
N ASP A 175 -0.86 17.28 -27.86
CA ASP A 175 -0.83 15.82 -27.65
C ASP A 175 -0.12 15.44 -26.33
N GLY A 176 0.50 16.41 -25.64
CA GLY A 176 1.25 16.18 -24.38
C GLY A 176 2.66 15.61 -24.57
N PHE A 177 3.10 15.43 -25.82
CA PHE A 177 4.46 15.06 -26.18
C PHE A 177 4.91 15.78 -27.45
N GLU A 178 6.21 15.73 -27.68
CA GLU A 178 6.88 16.15 -28.90
C GLU A 178 7.91 15.10 -29.32
N CYS A 179 8.20 15.02 -30.62
CA CYS A 179 9.16 14.07 -31.18
C CYS A 179 10.44 14.78 -31.62
N GLU A 180 11.56 14.41 -31.02
CA GLU A 180 12.88 14.82 -31.51
C GLU A 180 13.30 13.88 -32.64
N CYS A 181 13.28 14.37 -33.88
CA CYS A 181 13.56 13.56 -35.06
C CYS A 181 15.05 13.33 -35.30
N LYS A 182 15.40 12.11 -35.69
CA LYS A 182 16.73 11.76 -36.21
C LYS A 182 17.07 12.65 -37.42
N ARG A 183 18.37 12.83 -37.66
CA ARG A 183 18.93 13.75 -38.68
C ARG A 183 18.16 13.82 -40.00
N HIS A 184 17.80 12.67 -40.58
CA HIS A 184 17.17 12.53 -41.90
C HIS A 184 15.64 12.59 -41.90
N TRP A 185 15.00 12.99 -40.80
CA TRP A 185 13.55 12.93 -40.65
C TRP A 185 12.98 14.24 -40.12
N ARG A 186 11.73 14.51 -40.51
CA ARG A 186 10.87 15.61 -40.03
C ARG A 186 9.42 15.16 -39.92
N GLY A 187 8.54 16.08 -39.52
CA GLY A 187 7.13 15.82 -39.25
C GLY A 187 6.86 15.65 -37.77
N LYS A 188 5.58 15.74 -37.37
CA LYS A 188 5.16 15.76 -35.95
C LYS A 188 5.56 14.46 -35.22
N ARG A 189 5.65 13.35 -35.96
CA ARG A 189 6.01 12.01 -35.47
C ARG A 189 7.23 11.46 -36.22
N CYS A 190 8.05 12.30 -36.84
CA CYS A 190 9.24 11.89 -37.61
C CYS A 190 8.93 10.88 -38.72
N GLU A 191 7.80 11.08 -39.39
CA GLU A 191 7.26 10.21 -40.44
C GLU A 191 7.72 10.59 -41.85
N ILE A 192 8.28 11.79 -42.02
CA ILE A 192 8.70 12.32 -43.33
C ILE A 192 10.22 12.25 -43.41
N ARG A 193 10.75 11.56 -44.42
CA ARG A 193 12.19 11.55 -44.73
C ARG A 193 12.55 12.84 -45.47
N LEU A 194 13.65 13.47 -45.05
CA LEU A 194 14.20 14.63 -45.75
C LEU A 194 14.78 14.22 -47.10
N ASP A 195 14.59 15.06 -48.11
CA ASP A 195 15.30 14.95 -49.38
C ASP A 195 16.73 15.52 -49.29
N ALA A 196 17.48 15.42 -50.40
CA ALA A 196 18.89 15.80 -50.43
C ALA A 196 19.12 17.30 -50.20
N CYS A 197 18.28 18.16 -50.79
CA CYS A 197 18.32 19.60 -50.56
C CYS A 197 17.99 19.93 -49.10
N GLU A 198 16.89 19.40 -48.57
CA GLU A 198 16.47 19.65 -47.19
C GLU A 198 17.51 19.18 -46.16
N LEU A 199 18.17 18.05 -46.43
CA LEU A 199 19.23 17.51 -45.57
C LEU A 199 20.46 18.42 -45.56
N GLU A 200 20.87 18.95 -46.72
CA GLU A 200 22.02 19.85 -46.81
C GLU A 200 21.69 21.22 -46.21
N GLU A 201 20.48 21.75 -46.43
CA GLU A 201 20.00 22.97 -45.76
C GLU A 201 20.09 22.84 -44.23
N LYS A 202 19.61 21.71 -43.69
CA LYS A 202 19.68 21.44 -42.25
C LYS A 202 21.12 21.32 -41.76
N ARG A 203 22.01 20.71 -42.53
CA ARG A 203 23.45 20.64 -42.21
C ARG A 203 24.07 22.03 -42.12
N LEU A 204 23.72 22.93 -43.03
CA LEU A 204 24.24 24.30 -43.04
C LEU A 204 23.78 25.11 -41.83
N GLN A 205 22.53 24.90 -41.37
CA GLN A 205 22.01 25.54 -40.15
C GLN A 205 22.72 25.09 -38.86
N GLU A 206 23.31 23.88 -38.85
CA GLU A 206 24.09 23.35 -37.74
C GLU A 206 25.57 23.81 -37.77
N LEU A 207 26.05 24.39 -38.88
CA LEU A 207 27.40 24.94 -38.99
C LEU A 207 27.46 26.39 -38.47
N GLU A 208 28.38 26.67 -37.56
CA GLU A 208 28.66 28.03 -37.06
C GLU A 208 29.19 29.00 -38.14
N ALA A 209 29.51 28.50 -39.34
CA ALA A 209 30.21 29.22 -40.40
C ALA A 209 29.33 30.15 -41.28
N GLY A 210 28.06 30.36 -40.93
CA GLY A 210 27.21 31.38 -41.58
C GLY A 210 26.83 31.10 -43.05
N ALA A 211 26.95 29.86 -43.51
CA ALA A 211 26.44 29.46 -44.81
C ALA A 211 24.91 29.34 -44.75
N THR A 212 24.20 30.14 -45.55
CA THR A 212 22.73 30.25 -45.52
C THR A 212 22.03 29.64 -46.73
N ALA A 213 22.78 29.13 -47.71
CA ALA A 213 22.25 28.56 -48.93
C ALA A 213 23.06 27.33 -49.38
N VAL A 214 22.36 26.29 -49.85
CA VAL A 214 22.96 25.07 -50.42
C VAL A 214 23.70 25.36 -51.72
N CYS A 215 23.11 26.23 -52.55
CA CYS A 215 23.65 26.62 -53.84
C CYS A 215 24.18 28.06 -53.78
N LEU A 216 25.43 28.26 -54.20
CA LEU A 216 26.05 29.58 -54.30
C LEU A 216 25.56 30.32 -55.56
N ASN A 217 25.89 31.62 -55.65
CA ASN A 217 25.53 32.47 -56.80
C ASN A 217 24.01 32.54 -57.07
N ASN A 218 23.20 32.48 -56.02
CA ASN A 218 21.73 32.52 -56.12
C ASN A 218 21.13 31.36 -56.94
N GLY A 219 21.83 30.22 -57.00
CA GLY A 219 21.32 28.99 -57.60
C GLY A 219 20.20 28.37 -56.76
N THR A 220 19.34 27.60 -57.41
CA THR A 220 18.24 26.88 -56.74
C THR A 220 18.63 25.42 -56.56
N CYS A 221 18.48 24.88 -55.34
CA CYS A 221 18.72 23.47 -55.09
C CYS A 221 17.57 22.63 -55.65
N VAL A 222 17.91 21.60 -56.42
CA VAL A 222 16.95 20.64 -56.96
C VAL A 222 17.41 19.24 -56.56
N SER A 223 16.58 18.54 -55.79
CA SER A 223 16.82 17.15 -55.41
C SER A 223 16.65 16.24 -56.63
N ASP A 224 17.55 15.28 -56.79
CA ASP A 224 17.45 14.27 -57.83
C ASP A 224 16.23 13.37 -57.61
N PRO A 225 15.72 12.67 -58.65
CA PRO A 225 14.52 11.83 -58.55
C PRO A 225 14.60 10.72 -57.49
N ASN A 226 15.82 10.32 -57.12
CA ASN A 226 16.07 9.30 -56.10
C ASN A 226 16.17 9.88 -54.67
N GLY A 227 16.14 11.21 -54.50
CA GLY A 227 16.15 11.91 -53.21
C GLY A 227 17.44 11.76 -52.39
N HIS A 228 18.51 11.25 -52.99
CA HIS A 228 19.79 10.98 -52.33
C HIS A 228 20.89 11.97 -52.70
N ASP A 229 20.71 12.72 -53.78
CA ASP A 229 21.67 13.70 -54.29
C ASP A 229 20.92 14.96 -54.76
N PHE A 230 21.63 16.06 -54.93
CA PHE A 230 21.06 17.32 -55.39
C PHE A 230 21.98 18.01 -56.41
N HIS A 231 21.40 18.87 -57.24
CA HIS A 231 22.14 19.75 -58.13
C HIS A 231 21.65 21.19 -58.01
N CYS A 232 22.52 22.13 -58.36
CA CYS A 232 22.21 23.56 -58.38
C CYS A 232 21.89 24.01 -59.80
N GLN A 233 20.74 24.66 -59.97
CA GLN A 233 20.27 25.22 -61.25
C GLN A 233 20.29 26.75 -61.24
#